data_AF-A0A351Q4U9-F1
#
_entry.id   AF-A0A351Q4U9-F1
#
_cell.length_a   1.000
_cell.length_b   1.000
_cell.length_c   1.000
_cell.angle_alpha   90.00
_cell.angle_beta   90.00
_cell.angle_gamma   90.00
#
_symmetry.space_group_name_H-M   'P 1'
#
loop_
_entity.id
_entity.type
_entity.pdbx_description
1 polymer ?
#
loop_
_entity_poly.entity_id
_entity_poly.type
_entity_poly.pdbx_seq_one_letter_code
_entity_poly.pdbx_strand_id
1 'polypeptide(L)'
;MSSEIRLTQFSHGAGCGCKIAPSVLEKFLKTDFIAPDDANLLVGNSTKDDAAVYDLGDGSGIISTTDFFMPIVDDAFEFGRIAAANAISDVYAMGGTPMMAIAIL
;
A
#
# COMPACT_ATOMS: atom_id res chain seq x y z
N MET A 1 -12.61 5.32 -36.33
CA MET A 1 -11.40 5.00 -35.55
C MET A 1 -11.72 5.27 -34.10
N SER A 2 -11.71 4.25 -33.25
CA SER A 2 -11.85 4.48 -31.79
C SER A 2 -10.64 5.28 -31.35
N SER A 3 -10.84 6.43 -30.72
CA SER A 3 -9.73 7.19 -30.14
C SER A 3 -9.02 6.33 -29.10
N GLU A 4 -7.69 6.34 -29.11
CA GLU A 4 -6.88 5.64 -28.12
C GLU A 4 -7.26 6.12 -26.71
N ILE A 5 -7.58 5.18 -25.82
CA ILE A 5 -8.01 5.49 -24.45
C ILE A 5 -6.77 5.85 -23.65
N ARG A 6 -6.65 7.11 -23.26
CA ARG A 6 -5.63 7.60 -22.33
C ARG A 6 -6.05 7.31 -20.90
N LEU A 7 -5.37 6.43 -20.18
CA LEU A 7 -5.80 6.09 -18.81
C LEU A 7 -5.76 7.29 -17.86
N THR A 8 -4.85 8.24 -18.06
CA THR A 8 -4.77 9.44 -17.22
C THR A 8 -6.00 10.32 -17.31
N GLN A 9 -6.83 10.19 -18.35
CA GLN A 9 -8.10 10.91 -18.48
C GLN A 9 -9.11 10.55 -17.37
N PHE A 10 -8.93 9.40 -16.71
CA PHE A 10 -9.75 8.96 -15.59
C PHE A 10 -9.16 9.35 -14.22
N SER A 11 -7.98 9.97 -14.21
CA SER A 11 -7.28 10.38 -13.00
C SER A 11 -7.40 11.90 -12.82
N HIS A 12 -8.26 12.33 -11.89
CA HIS A 12 -8.49 13.76 -11.62
C HIS A 12 -7.35 14.40 -10.79
N GLY A 13 -6.35 13.62 -10.36
CA GLY A 13 -5.19 14.07 -9.63
C GLY A 13 -3.95 13.22 -9.95
N ALA A 14 -2.77 13.85 -9.97
CA ALA A 14 -1.53 13.19 -10.38
C ALA A 14 -0.94 12.32 -9.25
N GLY A 15 -1.15 11.01 -9.30
CA GLY A 15 -0.37 10.00 -8.56
C GLY A 15 -0.38 10.14 -7.04
N CYS A 16 0.80 10.10 -6.41
CA CYS A 16 0.98 10.13 -4.95
C CYS A 16 0.39 11.40 -4.29
N GLY A 17 0.17 12.48 -5.06
CA GLY A 17 -0.53 13.69 -4.61
C GLY A 17 -2.03 13.48 -4.32
N CYS A 18 -2.58 12.31 -4.61
CA CYS A 18 -3.94 11.92 -4.23
C CYS A 18 -4.03 11.29 -2.83
N LYS A 19 -2.90 11.02 -2.15
CA LYS A 19 -2.92 10.49 -0.78
C LYS A 19 -3.50 11.55 0.18
N ILE A 20 -4.34 11.10 1.11
CA ILE A 20 -4.84 11.96 2.20
C ILE A 20 -3.65 12.40 3.05
N ALA A 21 -3.59 13.69 3.39
CA ALA A 21 -2.50 14.21 4.24
C ALA A 21 -2.42 13.42 5.56
N PRO A 22 -1.21 13.11 6.08
CA PRO A 22 -1.05 12.26 7.27
C PRO A 22 -1.86 12.74 8.48
N SER A 23 -1.91 14.05 8.71
CA SER A 23 -2.65 14.66 9.82
C SER A 23 -4.18 14.56 9.68
N VAL A 24 -4.68 14.40 8.45
CA VAL A 24 -6.10 14.17 8.17
C VAL A 24 -6.42 12.68 8.29
N LEU A 25 -5.56 11.82 7.76
CA LEU A 25 -5.71 10.37 7.89
C LEU A 25 -5.72 9.94 9.36
N GLU A 26 -4.82 10.49 10.18
CA GLU A 26 -4.79 10.22 11.63
C GLU A 26 -6.10 10.56 12.34
N LYS A 27 -6.80 11.63 11.90
CA LYS A 27 -8.11 11.98 12.45
C LYS A 27 -9.18 10.97 12.06
N PHE A 28 -9.14 10.44 10.83
CA PHE A 28 -10.10 9.46 10.35
C PHE A 28 -9.89 8.06 10.95
N LEU A 29 -8.63 7.67 11.17
CA LEU A 29 -8.29 6.38 11.77
C LEU A 29 -8.46 6.37 13.29
N LYS A 30 -8.64 7.53 13.92
CA LYS A 30 -8.89 7.62 15.36
C LYS A 30 -10.27 7.04 15.67
N THR A 31 -10.28 5.94 16.39
CA THR A 31 -11.49 5.24 16.83
C THR A 31 -11.42 5.04 18.35
N ASP A 32 -12.57 4.77 18.97
CA ASP A 32 -12.62 4.34 20.38
C ASP A 32 -12.21 2.87 20.55
N PHE A 33 -11.88 2.18 19.45
CA PHE A 33 -11.41 0.82 19.47
C PHE A 33 -9.98 0.77 20.00
N ILE A 34 -9.83 0.10 21.14
CA ILE A 34 -8.53 -0.23 21.71
C ILE A 34 -8.15 -1.59 21.14
N ALA A 35 -7.19 -1.60 20.22
CA ALA A 35 -6.63 -2.86 19.72
C ALA A 35 -6.04 -3.64 20.91
N PRO A 36 -6.32 -4.95 21.03
CA PRO A 36 -5.69 -5.78 22.04
C PRO A 36 -4.17 -5.75 21.83
N ASP A 37 -3.44 -5.78 22.94
CA ASP A 37 -1.98 -5.91 22.91
C ASP A 37 -1.64 -7.34 22.45
N ASP A 38 -1.03 -7.44 21.27
CA ASP A 38 -0.58 -8.70 20.70
C ASP A 38 0.94 -8.64 20.55
N ALA A 39 1.64 -9.40 21.38
CA ALA A 39 3.10 -9.45 21.40
C ALA A 39 3.71 -9.93 20.08
N ASN A 40 2.92 -10.63 19.25
CA ASN A 40 3.37 -11.08 17.94
C ASN A 40 3.22 -9.99 16.87
N LEU A 41 2.45 -8.93 17.10
CA LEU A 41 2.36 -7.80 16.17
C LEU A 41 3.54 -6.83 16.40
N LEU A 42 4.65 -7.11 15.73
CA LEU A 42 5.91 -6.37 15.86
C LEU A 42 5.80 -4.94 15.33
N VAL A 43 5.12 -4.76 14.20
CA VAL A 43 4.88 -3.46 13.57
C VAL A 43 3.42 -3.41 13.17
N GLY A 44 2.70 -2.40 13.65
CA GLY A 44 1.27 -2.26 13.45
C GLY A 44 0.84 -0.82 13.26
N ASN A 45 -0.46 -0.56 13.34
CA ASN A 45 -1.01 0.78 13.09
C ASN A 45 -0.50 1.87 14.06
N SER A 46 0.05 1.48 15.21
CA SER A 46 0.59 2.39 16.21
C SER A 46 1.90 3.07 15.80
N THR A 47 2.72 2.45 14.94
CA THR A 47 4.05 2.96 14.58
C THR A 47 4.06 3.79 13.29
N LYS A 48 2.96 3.78 12.51
CA LYS A 48 2.80 4.52 11.24
C LYS A 48 3.86 4.18 10.18
N ASP A 49 4.32 2.94 10.16
CA ASP A 49 5.28 2.41 9.17
C ASP A 49 4.60 2.01 7.85
N ASP A 50 5.41 1.71 6.84
CA ASP A 50 5.00 1.38 5.47
C ASP A 50 4.35 -0.01 5.34
N ALA A 51 4.45 -0.88 6.35
CA ALA A 51 3.82 -2.20 6.36
C ALA A 51 3.57 -2.71 7.78
N ALA A 52 2.67 -3.69 7.93
CA ALA A 52 2.53 -4.45 9.17
C ALA A 52 3.50 -5.63 9.19
N VAL A 53 4.05 -5.95 10.35
CA VAL A 53 4.94 -7.11 10.56
C VAL A 53 4.40 -7.95 11.72
N TYR A 54 4.18 -9.23 11.46
CA TYR A 54 3.68 -10.20 12.44
C TYR A 54 4.67 -11.36 12.62
N ASP A 55 5.06 -11.65 13.86
CA ASP A 55 5.91 -12.78 14.24
C ASP A 55 5.12 -14.10 14.16
N LEU A 56 5.72 -15.12 13.54
CA LEU A 56 5.14 -16.46 13.46
C LEU A 56 5.54 -17.36 14.63
N GLY A 57 6.42 -16.89 15.52
CA GLY A 57 6.87 -17.61 16.72
C GLY A 57 7.97 -18.64 16.46
N ASP A 58 8.48 -18.73 15.24
CA ASP A 58 9.60 -19.59 14.83
C ASP A 58 10.86 -18.78 14.45
N GLY A 59 10.85 -17.46 14.74
CA GLY A 59 11.90 -16.52 14.36
C GLY A 59 11.73 -15.93 12.96
N SER A 60 10.66 -16.27 12.25
CA SER A 60 10.26 -15.62 11.01
C SER A 60 9.08 -14.68 11.21
N GLY A 61 8.97 -13.66 10.34
CA GLY A 61 7.88 -12.69 10.37
C GLY A 61 7.22 -12.54 9.00
N ILE A 62 5.90 -12.32 9.00
CA ILE A 62 5.13 -11.95 7.81
C ILE A 62 5.08 -10.44 7.71
N ILE A 63 5.47 -9.92 6.55
CA ILE A 63 5.27 -8.52 6.19
C ILE A 63 4.04 -8.43 5.30
N SER A 64 3.09 -7.58 5.67
CA SER A 64 1.87 -7.34 4.90
C SER A 64 1.73 -5.85 4.61
N THR A 65 1.66 -5.51 3.33
CA THR A 65 1.40 -4.15 2.83
C THR A 65 0.30 -4.19 1.77
N THR A 66 -0.32 -3.04 1.53
CA THR A 66 -1.24 -2.80 0.42
C THR A 66 -1.11 -1.35 -0.04
N ASP A 67 -0.90 -1.13 -1.34
CA ASP A 67 -0.95 0.21 -1.93
C ASP A 67 -1.62 0.14 -3.31
N PHE A 68 -2.38 1.18 -3.62
CA PHE A 68 -3.08 1.35 -4.89
C PHE A 68 -3.27 2.83 -5.18
N PHE A 69 -3.27 3.19 -6.46
CA PHE A 69 -3.45 4.57 -6.88
C PHE A 69 -4.06 4.63 -8.28
N MET A 70 -4.60 5.80 -8.61
CA MET A 70 -5.18 6.06 -9.94
C MET A 70 -4.10 6.09 -11.02
N PRO A 71 -4.43 5.83 -12.30
CA PRO A 71 -3.46 5.83 -13.38
C PRO A 71 -2.62 7.11 -13.47
N ILE A 72 -1.31 6.94 -13.61
CA ILE A 72 -0.32 8.04 -13.74
C ILE A 72 0.35 8.10 -15.11
N VAL A 73 0.16 7.06 -15.93
CA VAL A 73 0.60 6.95 -17.32
C VAL A 73 -0.55 6.45 -18.16
N ASP A 74 -0.50 6.71 -19.46
CA ASP A 74 -1.60 6.36 -20.38
C ASP A 74 -1.60 4.89 -20.78
N ASP A 75 -0.45 4.23 -20.79
CA ASP A 75 -0.33 2.81 -21.12
C ASP A 75 -0.70 1.91 -19.93
N ALA A 76 -1.62 0.97 -20.16
CA ALA A 76 -2.15 0.10 -19.12
C ALA A 76 -1.10 -0.88 -18.58
N PHE A 77 -0.22 -1.38 -19.45
CA PHE A 77 0.79 -2.35 -19.06
C PHE A 77 1.88 -1.70 -18.23
N GLU A 78 2.33 -0.51 -18.63
CA GLU A 78 3.27 0.32 -17.89
C GLU A 78 2.70 0.74 -16.54
N PHE A 79 1.44 1.20 -16.49
CA PHE A 79 0.78 1.52 -15.23
C PHE A 79 0.75 0.32 -14.28
N GLY A 80 0.37 -0.87 -14.76
CA GLY A 80 0.35 -2.09 -13.94
C GLY A 80 1.74 -2.44 -13.38
N ARG A 81 2.80 -2.27 -14.17
CA ARG A 81 4.18 -2.47 -13.71
C ARG A 81 4.58 -1.47 -12.62
N ILE A 82 4.22 -0.20 -12.79
CA ILE A 82 4.53 0.85 -11.81
C ILE A 82 3.76 0.60 -10.50
N ALA A 83 2.47 0.29 -10.58
CA ALA A 83 1.64 -0.01 -9.42
C ALA A 83 2.15 -1.23 -8.64
N ALA A 84 2.49 -2.32 -9.34
CA ALA A 84 3.06 -3.51 -8.72
C ALA A 84 4.42 -3.22 -8.06
N ALA A 85 5.31 -2.47 -8.73
CA ALA A 85 6.61 -2.10 -8.17
C ALA A 85 6.47 -1.25 -6.91
N ASN A 86 5.54 -0.29 -6.90
CA ASN A 86 5.25 0.55 -5.74
C ASN A 86 4.73 -0.28 -4.56
N ALA A 87 3.71 -1.12 -4.77
CA ALA A 87 3.15 -1.93 -3.69
C ALA A 87 4.16 -2.95 -3.12
N ILE A 88 5.07 -3.48 -3.95
CA ILE A 88 6.13 -4.38 -3.49
C ILE A 88 7.25 -3.63 -2.75
N SER A 89 7.42 -2.32 -3.02
CA SER A 89 8.53 -1.55 -2.48
C SER A 89 8.54 -1.46 -0.96
N ASP A 90 7.38 -1.46 -0.29
CA ASP A 90 7.31 -1.42 1.18
C ASP A 90 7.88 -2.70 1.80
N VAL A 91 7.69 -3.86 1.16
CA VAL A 91 8.28 -5.12 1.64
C VAL A 91 9.80 -5.05 1.59
N TYR A 92 10.36 -4.48 0.53
CA TYR A 92 11.81 -4.26 0.44
C TYR A 92 12.31 -3.20 1.42
N ALA A 93 11.54 -2.12 1.64
CA ALA A 93 11.88 -1.07 2.60
C ALA A 93 11.99 -1.62 4.04
N MET A 94 11.14 -2.59 4.37
CA MET A 94 11.18 -3.33 5.64
C MET A 94 12.25 -4.44 5.68
N GLY A 95 13.05 -4.60 4.63
CA GLY A 95 14.10 -5.62 4.54
C GLY A 95 13.59 -7.04 4.26
N GLY A 96 12.33 -7.20 3.86
CA GLY A 96 11.72 -8.48 3.54
C GLY A 96 11.98 -8.95 2.10
N THR A 97 11.57 -10.19 1.83
CA THR A 97 11.54 -10.76 0.48
C THR A 97 10.09 -11.06 0.09
N PRO A 98 9.55 -10.46 -1.00
CA PRO A 98 8.18 -10.71 -1.43
C PRO A 98 7.97 -12.17 -1.82
N MET A 99 6.92 -12.81 -1.29
CA MET A 99 6.60 -14.22 -1.56
C MET A 99 5.36 -14.41 -2.43
N MET A 100 4.37 -13.53 -2.29
CA MET A 100 3.11 -13.57 -3.03
C MET A 100 2.49 -12.17 -3.12
N ALA A 101 1.55 -12.01 -4.03
CA ALA A 101 0.76 -10.78 -4.16
C ALA A 101 -0.66 -11.13 -4.64
N ILE A 102 -1.62 -10.27 -4.30
CA ILE A 102 -3.01 -10.33 -4.77
C ILE A 102 -3.31 -9.00 -5.45
N ALA A 103 -3.87 -9.05 -6.65
CA ALA A 103 -4.37 -7.85 -7.31
C ALA A 103 -5.73 -7.46 -6.71
N ILE A 104 -5.85 -6.20 -6.27
CA ILE A 104 -7.11 -5.63 -5.79
C ILE A 104 -7.73 -4.86 -6.96
N LEU A 105 -8.99 -5.18 -7.29
CA LEU A 105 -9.73 -4.67 -8.45
C LEU A 105 -10.75 -3.60 -8.03
#